data_AF-A0A850DSL0-F1
#
_entry.id   AF-A0A850DSL0-F1
#
_cell.length_a   1.000
_cell.length_b   1.000
_cell.length_c   1.000
_cell.angle_alpha   90.00
_cell.angle_beta   90.00
_cell.angle_gamma   90.00
#
_symmetry.space_group_name_H-M   'P 1'
#
loop_
_entity.id
_entity.type
_entity.pdbx_description
1 polymer ?
#
loop_
_entity_poly.entity_id
_entity_poly.type
_entity_poly.pdbx_seq_one_letter_code
_entity_poly.pdbx_strand_id
1 'polypeptide(L)'
;FYIEQTKNGATKKTGPYVINPADPAASLVDPTVTAPTAVALGVNNTFTGTATEDASLKIVNASGTDLLGHPVTVTGSGDWTFDRVVSWNAKNFTFYIEQTKN
;
A
#
# COMPACT_ATOMS: atom_id res chain seq x y z
N PHE A 1 19.90 -3.34 22.64
CA PHE A 1 20.79 -4.31 23.31
C PHE A 1 21.95 -3.57 23.98
N TYR A 2 22.71 -4.22 24.87
CA TYR A 2 23.95 -3.70 25.45
C TYR A 2 25.11 -4.64 25.14
N ILE A 3 26.34 -4.12 25.20
CA ILE A 3 27.54 -4.94 25.14
C ILE A 3 28.13 -4.99 26.54
N GLU A 4 28.30 -6.19 27.08
CA GLU A 4 28.99 -6.42 28.34
C GLU A 4 30.36 -7.04 28.06
N GLN A 5 31.38 -6.51 28.72
CA GLN A 5 32.74 -7.06 28.68
C GLN A 5 33.24 -7.27 30.10
N THR A 6 33.82 -8.44 30.35
CA THR A 6 34.40 -8.80 31.64
C THR A 6 35.87 -9.17 31.45
N LYS A 7 36.75 -8.58 32.27
CA LYS A 7 38.17 -8.92 32.33
C LYS A 7 38.62 -8.95 33.78
N ASN A 8 39.22 -10.06 34.21
CA ASN A 8 39.73 -10.26 35.58
C ASN A 8 38.72 -9.92 36.68
N GLY A 9 37.44 -10.29 36.47
CA GLY A 9 36.37 -10.03 37.44
C GLY A 9 35.82 -8.59 37.45
N ALA A 10 36.39 -7.67 36.67
CA ALA A 10 35.82 -6.35 36.44
C ALA A 10 34.94 -6.36 35.19
N THR A 11 33.72 -5.81 35.32
CA THR A 11 32.74 -5.75 34.23
C THR A 11 32.46 -4.31 33.83
N LYS A 12 32.38 -4.05 32.52
CA LYS A 12 31.91 -2.78 31.96
C LYS A 12 30.78 -3.04 30.96
N LYS A 13 29.73 -2.22 31.02
CA LYS A 13 28.61 -2.21 30.07
C LYS A 13 28.62 -0.94 29.24
N THR A 14 28.32 -1.05 27.96
CA THR A 14 27.98 0.09 27.09
C THR A 14 26.61 -0.10 26.47
N GLY A 15 25.84 1.00 26.35
CA GLY A 15 24.48 1.00 25.79
C GLY A 15 23.50 1.88 26.59
N PRO A 16 22.19 1.82 26.25
CA PRO A 16 21.59 0.91 25.28
C PRO A 16 21.89 1.30 23.82
N TYR A 17 22.19 0.30 22.99
CA TYR A 17 22.14 0.41 21.53
C TYR A 17 20.73 0.10 21.07
N VAL A 18 20.14 0.98 20.27
CA VAL A 18 18.80 0.82 19.70
C VAL A 18 18.96 0.63 18.19
N ILE A 19 18.40 -0.47 17.67
CA ILE A 19 18.19 -0.65 16.23
C ILE A 19 16.69 -0.55 16.03
N ASN A 20 16.27 0.47 15.28
CA ASN A 20 14.88 0.60 14.87
C ASN A 20 14.66 -0.23 13.60
N PRO A 21 13.51 -0.93 13.45
CA PRO A 21 13.13 -1.46 12.15
C PRO A 21 13.01 -0.31 11.14
N ALA A 22 13.31 -0.59 9.86
CA ALA A 22 12.92 0.33 8.80
C ALA A 22 11.40 0.51 8.88
N ASP A 23 10.92 1.75 8.83
CA ASP A 23 9.48 2.01 8.73
C ASP A 23 8.99 1.41 7.39
N PRO A 24 8.14 0.36 7.40
CA PRO A 24 7.66 -0.26 6.17
C PRO A 24 6.90 0.76 5.31
N ALA A 25 6.21 1.72 5.94
CA ALA A 25 5.49 2.76 5.24
C ALA A 25 6.42 3.75 4.52
N ALA A 26 7.63 3.96 5.02
CA ALA A 26 8.63 4.80 4.36
C ALA A 26 9.17 4.21 3.05
N SER A 27 8.90 2.92 2.77
CA SER A 27 9.23 2.26 1.50
C SER A 27 8.09 2.31 0.48
N LEU A 28 6.94 2.86 0.85
CA LEU A 28 5.79 2.96 -0.03
C LEU A 28 5.90 4.19 -0.92
N VAL A 29 5.49 4.03 -2.19
CA VAL A 29 5.27 5.15 -3.11
C VAL A 29 3.77 5.42 -3.17
N ASP A 30 3.42 6.68 -3.35
CA ASP A 30 2.02 7.10 -3.45
C ASP A 30 1.36 6.44 -4.66
N PRO A 31 0.21 5.76 -4.49
CA PRO A 31 -0.54 5.22 -5.61
C PRO A 31 -1.05 6.33 -6.52
N THR A 32 -0.99 6.10 -7.83
CA THR A 32 -1.55 6.98 -8.86
C THR A 32 -2.71 6.30 -9.57
N VAL A 33 -3.59 7.09 -10.19
CA VAL A 33 -4.63 6.58 -11.12
C VAL A 33 -4.34 7.22 -12.47
N THR A 34 -4.08 6.40 -13.48
CA THR A 34 -3.69 6.84 -14.84
C THR A 34 -4.81 6.70 -15.86
N ALA A 35 -5.72 5.75 -15.67
CA ALA A 35 -6.90 5.57 -16.52
C ALA A 35 -8.09 5.03 -15.70
N PRO A 36 -9.33 5.22 -16.20
CA PRO A 36 -9.69 6.05 -17.35
C PRO A 36 -9.73 7.54 -16.97
N THR A 37 -9.61 8.44 -17.94
CA THR A 37 -9.80 9.89 -17.71
C THR A 37 -11.25 10.27 -17.47
N ALA A 38 -12.19 9.43 -17.94
CA ALA A 38 -13.61 9.53 -17.67
C ALA A 38 -14.24 8.12 -17.62
N VAL A 39 -15.21 7.94 -16.73
CA VAL A 39 -15.93 6.65 -16.60
C VAL A 39 -17.15 6.62 -17.52
N ALA A 40 -17.38 5.49 -18.17
CA ALA A 40 -18.61 5.18 -18.87
C ALA A 40 -19.64 4.57 -17.90
N LEU A 41 -20.84 5.15 -17.87
CA LEU A 41 -21.90 4.74 -16.95
C LEU A 41 -22.63 3.50 -17.46
N GLY A 42 -23.04 2.62 -16.54
CA GLY A 42 -23.80 1.40 -16.84
C GLY A 42 -22.98 0.27 -17.44
N VAL A 43 -21.67 0.45 -17.62
CA VAL A 43 -20.77 -0.54 -18.23
C VAL A 43 -19.51 -0.72 -17.40
N ASN A 44 -18.76 -1.78 -17.72
CA ASN A 44 -17.48 -2.06 -17.09
C ASN A 44 -16.42 -1.05 -17.53
N ASN A 45 -15.68 -0.50 -16.56
CA ASN A 45 -14.55 0.37 -16.79
C ASN A 45 -13.29 -0.30 -16.27
N THR A 46 -12.19 -0.17 -17.01
CA THR A 46 -10.87 -0.63 -16.58
C THR A 46 -10.10 0.55 -16.00
N PHE A 47 -9.78 0.45 -14.72
CA PHE A 47 -8.98 1.42 -13.98
C PHE A 47 -7.55 0.94 -13.90
N THR A 48 -6.60 1.83 -14.15
CA THR A 48 -5.17 1.54 -14.08
C THR A 48 -4.44 2.61 -13.31
N GLY A 49 -3.26 2.26 -12.84
CA GLY A 49 -2.39 3.21 -12.17
C GLY A 49 -1.07 2.58 -11.77
N THR A 50 -0.31 3.31 -10.97
CA THR A 50 0.92 2.83 -10.37
C THR A 50 0.84 2.81 -8.85
N ALA A 51 1.66 1.99 -8.20
CA ALA A 51 1.84 1.90 -6.77
C ALA A 51 3.19 1.25 -6.45
N THR A 52 3.47 0.91 -5.19
CA THR A 52 4.70 0.20 -4.84
C THR A 52 4.75 -1.17 -5.50
N GLU A 53 5.85 -1.47 -6.17
CA GLU A 53 6.10 -2.77 -6.79
C GLU A 53 5.83 -3.93 -5.81
N ASP A 54 5.21 -4.99 -6.33
CA ASP A 54 4.85 -6.21 -5.58
C ASP A 54 3.93 -5.99 -4.36
N ALA A 55 3.32 -4.80 -4.23
CA ALA A 55 2.34 -4.55 -3.19
C ALA A 55 0.97 -5.15 -3.52
N SER A 56 0.11 -5.18 -2.51
CA SER A 56 -1.31 -5.49 -2.63
C SER A 56 -2.12 -4.23 -2.33
N LEU A 57 -3.15 -3.98 -3.12
CA LEU A 57 -4.07 -2.86 -2.94
C LEU A 57 -5.45 -3.33 -2.53
N LYS A 58 -6.13 -2.54 -1.71
CA LYS A 58 -7.59 -2.55 -1.58
C LYS A 58 -8.15 -1.27 -2.14
N ILE A 59 -9.21 -1.41 -2.94
CA ILE A 59 -9.97 -0.28 -3.47
C ILE A 59 -11.15 -0.05 -2.54
N VAL A 60 -11.13 1.06 -1.80
CA VAL A 60 -12.09 1.31 -0.71
C VAL A 60 -12.91 2.58 -0.94
N ASN A 61 -14.07 2.67 -0.30
CA ASN A 61 -14.81 3.94 -0.19
C ASN A 61 -14.22 4.84 0.91
N ALA A 62 -14.78 6.05 1.09
CA ALA A 62 -14.33 6.99 2.13
C ALA A 62 -14.40 6.45 3.57
N SER A 63 -15.17 5.39 3.82
CA SER A 63 -15.30 4.73 5.12
C SER A 63 -14.41 3.48 5.25
N GLY A 64 -13.53 3.19 4.27
CA GLY A 64 -12.65 2.03 4.27
C GLY A 64 -13.33 0.70 3.89
N THR A 65 -14.55 0.72 3.36
CA THR A 65 -15.21 -0.50 2.89
C THR A 65 -14.61 -0.94 1.56
N ASP A 66 -14.16 -2.19 1.49
CA ASP A 66 -13.65 -2.81 0.25
C ASP A 66 -14.76 -2.90 -0.82
N LEU A 67 -14.50 -2.26 -1.97
CA LEU A 67 -15.43 -2.16 -3.10
C LEU A 67 -15.33 -3.33 -4.07
N LEU A 68 -14.25 -4.12 -4.01
CA LEU A 68 -14.01 -5.28 -4.88
C LEU A 68 -14.18 -6.61 -4.13
N GLY A 69 -13.95 -6.61 -2.82
CA GLY A 69 -14.01 -7.81 -1.97
C GLY A 69 -12.81 -8.75 -2.16
N HIS A 70 -11.78 -8.30 -2.87
CA HIS A 70 -10.53 -9.00 -3.07
C HIS A 70 -9.41 -7.98 -3.35
N PRO A 71 -8.15 -8.33 -3.06
CA PRO A 71 -7.03 -7.44 -3.36
C PRO A 71 -6.80 -7.27 -4.87
N VAL A 72 -6.15 -6.16 -5.22
CA VAL A 72 -5.56 -5.91 -6.54
C VAL A 72 -4.04 -6.02 -6.40
N THR A 73 -3.42 -6.86 -7.22
CA THR A 73 -1.96 -7.05 -7.21
C THR A 73 -1.28 -5.94 -8.01
N VAL A 74 -0.20 -5.38 -7.44
CA VAL A 74 0.73 -4.51 -8.16
C VAL A 74 1.82 -5.39 -8.77
N THR A 75 2.12 -5.20 -10.05
CA THR A 75 3.20 -5.93 -10.74
C THR A 75 4.58 -5.54 -10.18
N GLY A 76 5.61 -6.30 -10.54
CA GLY A 76 7.00 -5.93 -10.27
C GLY A 76 7.48 -4.69 -11.04
N SER A 77 6.68 -4.12 -11.95
CA SER A 77 6.91 -2.81 -12.57
C SER A 77 6.19 -1.66 -11.86
N GLY A 78 5.38 -1.97 -10.82
CA GLY A 78 4.59 -0.98 -10.11
C GLY A 78 3.21 -0.72 -10.71
N ASP A 79 2.79 -1.46 -11.75
CA ASP A 79 1.51 -1.25 -12.42
C ASP A 79 0.39 -2.05 -11.76
N TRP A 80 -0.82 -1.50 -11.75
CA TRP A 80 -2.02 -2.23 -11.31
C TRP A 80 -3.20 -1.98 -12.24
N THR A 81 -4.15 -2.92 -12.25
CA THR A 81 -5.39 -2.82 -13.01
C THR A 81 -6.55 -3.45 -12.24
N PHE A 82 -7.74 -2.86 -12.32
CA PHE A 82 -8.98 -3.50 -11.89
C PHE A 82 -10.15 -3.05 -12.75
N ASP A 83 -11.17 -3.90 -12.81
CA ASP A 83 -12.40 -3.64 -13.54
C ASP A 83 -13.54 -3.31 -12.58
N ARG A 84 -14.36 -2.31 -12.92
CA ARG A 84 -15.57 -1.99 -12.17
C ARG A 84 -16.67 -1.41 -13.03
N VAL A 85 -17.89 -1.94 -12.87
CA VAL A 85 -19.09 -1.30 -13.39
C VAL A 85 -19.42 -0.08 -12.55
N VAL A 86 -19.56 1.09 -13.20
CA VAL A 86 -20.04 2.33 -12.58
C VAL A 86 -21.53 2.46 -12.85
N SER A 87 -22.35 2.61 -11.82
CA SER A 87 -23.82 2.63 -11.95
C SER A 87 -24.31 3.72 -12.91
N TRP A 88 -25.36 3.43 -13.70
CA TRP A 88 -25.98 4.35 -14.66
C TRP A 88 -26.39 5.71 -14.04
N ASN A 89 -26.81 5.71 -12.78
CA ASN A 89 -27.27 6.89 -12.06
C ASN A 89 -26.18 7.56 -11.21
N ALA A 90 -24.92 7.10 -11.30
CA ALA A 90 -23.81 7.70 -10.57
C ALA A 90 -23.41 9.04 -11.20
N LYS A 91 -23.16 10.04 -10.36
CA LYS A 91 -22.61 11.34 -10.81
C LYS A 91 -21.09 11.32 -10.92
N ASN A 92 -20.45 10.42 -10.20
CA ASN A 92 -19.01 10.18 -10.15
C ASN A 92 -18.76 8.79 -9.56
N PHE A 93 -17.53 8.30 -9.71
CA PHE A 93 -17.02 7.15 -8.99
C PHE A 93 -15.78 7.60 -8.20
N THR A 94 -15.91 7.63 -6.88
CA THR A 94 -14.82 8.01 -5.96
C THR A 94 -14.38 6.78 -5.20
N PHE A 95 -13.07 6.56 -5.16
CA PHE A 95 -12.43 5.49 -4.41
C PHE A 95 -11.12 5.98 -3.81
N TYR A 96 -10.62 5.22 -2.84
CA TYR A 96 -9.33 5.41 -2.19
C TYR A 96 -8.54 4.12 -2.34
N ILE A 97 -7.21 4.22 -2.26
CA ILE A 97 -6.31 3.08 -2.37
C ILE A 97 -5.64 2.86 -1.01
N GLU A 98 -5.87 1.70 -0.43
CA GLU A 98 -5.09 1.20 0.71
C GLU A 98 -4.03 0.24 0.18
N GLN A 99 -2.76 0.52 0.45
CA GLN A 99 -1.64 -0.29 0.01
C GLN A 99 -1.03 -1.07 1.17
N THR A 100 -0.60 -2.31 0.90
CA THR A 100 0.16 -3.12 1.85
C THR A 100 1.31 -3.81 1.13
N LYS A 101 2.52 -3.74 1.70
CA LYS A 101 3.70 -4.48 1.28
C LYS A 101 4.26 -5.25 2.47
N ASN A 102 4.46 -6.56 2.30
CA ASN A 102 4.96 -7.47 3.33
C ASN A 102 6.47 -7.71 3.18
#